data_AF-A0A9P0YH44-F1
#
_entry.id   AF-A0A9P0YH44-F1
#
_cell.length_a   1.000
_cell.length_b   1.000
_cell.length_c   1.000
_cell.angle_alpha   90.00
_cell.angle_beta   90.00
_cell.angle_gamma   90.00
#
_symmetry.space_group_name_H-M   'P 1'
#
loop_
_entity.id
_entity.type
_entity.pdbx_description
1 polymer ?
#
loop_
_entity_poly.entity_id
_entity_poly.type
_entity_poly.pdbx_seq_one_letter_code
_entity_poly.pdbx_strand_id
1 'polypeptide(L)'
;MNFLNAQLLAIIFGSLGNVVAFMVFLVPLSTFHKIYKRKSSEGFQFVPYVVALFSAQLLLYYGLIKTNAVLIISINAIGCVIEIAYIFVFWFYATKKEKVKLLAFVALLNVIAFGLVVVSTLFASRGAKRVVLVGWMCAVVNVLVFAAPLSIMRKVIKTKSVEFMPLDLSLCLILCATTWFLYGLCVNDKFIAVPNVVGFAFGIAQICLYLKYKESKKESDNDRKSPKGEKNEGLQICDQVASHDNSHNN
;
A
#
# COMPACT_ATOMS: atom_id res chain seq x y z
N MET A 1 4.00 -16.35 -29.69
CA MET A 1 2.63 -15.89 -29.36
C MET A 1 2.08 -15.13 -30.56
N ASN A 2 0.92 -15.53 -31.08
CA ASN A 2 0.27 -14.79 -32.18
C ASN A 2 -0.11 -13.38 -31.69
N PHE A 3 0.03 -12.37 -32.55
CA PHE A 3 -0.26 -10.97 -32.25
C PHE A 3 -1.65 -10.76 -31.63
N LEU A 4 -2.65 -11.49 -32.13
CA LEU A 4 -4.02 -11.50 -31.61
C LEU A 4 -4.11 -11.94 -30.15
N ASN A 5 -3.32 -12.93 -29.75
CA ASN A 5 -3.31 -13.45 -28.38
C ASN A 5 -2.68 -12.43 -27.41
N ALA A 6 -1.63 -11.72 -27.83
CA ALA A 6 -1.02 -10.68 -27.01
C ALA A 6 -1.96 -9.49 -26.77
N GLN A 7 -2.73 -9.09 -27.78
CA GLN A 7 -3.74 -8.04 -27.64
C GLN A 7 -4.90 -8.46 -26.73
N LEU A 8 -5.41 -9.68 -26.89
CA LEU A 8 -6.45 -10.21 -26.02
C LEU A 8 -5.99 -10.26 -24.56
N LEU A 9 -4.77 -10.75 -24.31
CA LEU A 9 -4.18 -10.78 -22.97
C LEU A 9 -3.97 -9.37 -22.41
N ALA A 10 -3.55 -8.40 -23.23
CA ALA A 10 -3.46 -7.01 -22.81
C ALA A 10 -4.83 -6.46 -22.37
N ILE A 11 -5.91 -6.77 -23.08
CA ILE A 11 -7.26 -6.35 -22.69
C ILE A 11 -7.68 -7.01 -21.38
N ILE A 12 -7.44 -8.31 -21.21
CA ILE A 12 -7.77 -9.06 -19.99
C ILE A 12 -7.01 -8.49 -18.78
N PHE A 13 -5.69 -8.43 -18.87
CA PHE A 13 -4.86 -7.96 -17.76
C PHE A 13 -5.04 -6.47 -17.47
N GLY A 14 -5.20 -5.64 -18.50
CA GLY A 14 -5.44 -4.21 -18.31
C GLY A 14 -6.83 -3.93 -17.72
N SER A 15 -7.86 -4.70 -18.10
CA SER A 15 -9.20 -4.60 -17.49
C SER A 15 -9.19 -5.06 -16.03
N LEU A 16 -8.55 -6.20 -15.75
CA LEU A 16 -8.39 -6.68 -14.37
C LEU A 16 -7.58 -5.70 -13.53
N GLY A 17 -6.51 -5.14 -14.09
CA GLY A 17 -5.69 -4.11 -13.46
C GLY A 17 -6.49 -2.83 -13.16
N ASN A 18 -7.41 -2.43 -14.03
CA ASN A 18 -8.34 -1.31 -13.77
C ASN A 18 -9.25 -1.61 -12.57
N VAL A 19 -9.87 -2.80 -12.54
CA VAL A 19 -10.78 -3.20 -11.44
C VAL A 19 -10.06 -3.23 -10.10
N VAL A 20 -8.89 -3.88 -10.03
CA VAL A 20 -8.13 -4.00 -8.79
C VAL A 20 -7.57 -2.65 -8.35
N ALA A 21 -7.03 -1.84 -9.28
CA ALA A 21 -6.54 -0.50 -8.96
C ALA A 21 -7.67 0.41 -8.45
N PHE A 22 -8.87 0.32 -9.03
CA PHE A 22 -10.03 1.05 -8.53
C PHE A 22 -10.36 0.68 -7.07
N MET A 23 -10.33 -0.62 -6.74
CA MET A 23 -10.49 -1.07 -5.35
C MET A 23 -9.40 -0.51 -4.44
N VAL A 24 -8.15 -0.48 -4.90
CA VAL A 24 -7.02 0.12 -4.15
C VAL A 24 -7.24 1.62 -3.91
N PHE A 25 -7.73 2.36 -4.91
CA PHE A 25 -8.09 3.78 -4.75
C PHE A 25 -9.21 3.99 -3.73
N LEU A 26 -10.10 3.01 -3.51
CA LEU A 26 -11.17 3.10 -2.51
C LEU A 26 -10.72 2.76 -1.09
N VAL A 27 -9.51 2.23 -0.88
CA VAL A 27 -9.01 1.85 0.45
C VAL A 27 -9.07 3.01 1.46
N PRO A 28 -8.67 4.26 1.11
CA PRO A 28 -8.76 5.39 2.03
C PRO A 28 -10.19 5.87 2.34
N LEU A 29 -11.23 5.35 1.65
CA LEU A 29 -12.61 5.78 1.87
C LEU A 29 -13.04 5.60 3.33
N SER A 30 -12.58 4.53 3.99
CA SER A 30 -12.84 4.30 5.41
C SER A 30 -12.24 5.40 6.31
N THR A 31 -11.05 5.89 5.97
CA THR A 31 -10.38 7.02 6.64
C THR A 31 -11.13 8.32 6.41
N PHE A 32 -11.51 8.61 5.16
CA PHE A 32 -12.22 9.84 4.83
C PHE A 32 -13.65 9.88 5.36
N HIS A 33 -14.31 8.73 5.47
CA HIS A 33 -15.58 8.63 6.17
C HIS A 33 -15.45 8.99 7.66
N LYS A 34 -14.34 8.62 8.33
CA LYS A 34 -14.05 9.07 9.71
C LYS A 34 -13.84 10.58 9.78
N ILE A 35 -13.04 11.15 8.87
CA ILE A 35 -12.83 12.61 8.78
C ILE A 35 -14.17 13.34 8.63
N TYR A 36 -15.02 12.86 7.71
CA TYR A 36 -16.34 13.44 7.47
C TYR A 36 -17.26 13.37 8.70
N LYS A 37 -17.30 12.22 9.41
CA LYS A 37 -18.12 12.04 10.60
C LYS A 37 -17.62 12.86 11.79
N ARG A 38 -16.31 12.96 11.98
CA ARG A 38 -15.68 13.69 13.09
C ARG A 38 -15.55 15.18 12.84
N LYS A 39 -15.76 15.63 11.59
CA LYS A 39 -15.62 17.03 11.17
C LYS A 39 -14.23 17.60 11.49
N SER A 40 -13.22 16.74 11.47
CA SER A 40 -11.82 17.04 11.83
C SER A 40 -10.89 16.14 11.04
N SER A 41 -9.69 16.62 10.71
CA SER A 41 -8.62 15.83 10.10
C SER A 41 -8.07 14.74 11.02
N GLU A 42 -8.34 14.76 12.32
CA GLU A 42 -7.94 13.73 13.31
C GLU A 42 -6.43 13.38 13.27
N GLY A 43 -5.58 14.30 12.80
CA GLY A 43 -4.14 14.06 12.60
C GLY A 43 -3.79 13.14 11.42
N PHE A 44 -4.76 12.73 10.60
CA PHE A 44 -4.50 12.02 9.35
C PHE A 44 -3.63 12.88 8.42
N GLN A 45 -2.77 12.21 7.65
CA GLN A 45 -1.83 12.88 6.76
C GLN A 45 -2.42 13.03 5.36
N PHE A 46 -2.31 14.23 4.77
CA PHE A 46 -2.77 14.48 3.41
C PHE A 46 -1.75 14.09 2.32
N VAL A 47 -0.47 13.97 2.69
CA VAL A 47 0.65 13.78 1.76
C VAL A 47 0.46 12.57 0.82
N PRO A 48 -0.02 11.39 1.28
CA PRO A 48 -0.23 10.25 0.39
C PRO A 48 -1.16 10.56 -0.79
N TYR A 49 -2.22 11.34 -0.56
CA TYR A 49 -3.22 11.68 -1.58
C TYR A 49 -2.67 12.68 -2.60
N VAL A 50 -1.89 13.66 -2.14
CA VAL A 50 -1.23 14.65 -3.01
C VAL A 50 -0.18 13.97 -3.91
N VAL A 51 0.56 13.00 -3.37
CA VAL A 51 1.55 12.22 -4.13
C VAL A 51 0.88 11.24 -5.09
N ALA A 52 -0.20 10.57 -4.66
CA ALA A 52 -0.98 9.68 -5.51
C ALA A 52 -1.61 10.44 -6.70
N LEU A 53 -2.17 11.63 -6.47
CA LEU A 53 -2.67 12.50 -7.53
C LEU A 53 -1.56 12.85 -8.54
N PHE A 54 -0.37 13.22 -8.06
CA PHE A 54 0.75 13.57 -8.94
C PHE A 54 1.19 12.37 -9.79
N SER A 55 1.25 11.17 -9.19
CA SER A 55 1.56 9.93 -9.89
C SER A 55 0.51 9.61 -10.96
N ALA A 56 -0.78 9.77 -10.63
CA ALA A 56 -1.88 9.55 -11.56
C ALA A 56 -1.89 10.58 -12.71
N GLN A 57 -1.60 11.85 -12.43
CA GLN A 57 -1.46 12.90 -13.45
C GLN A 57 -0.34 12.57 -14.44
N LEU A 58 0.82 12.12 -13.96
CA LEU A 58 1.94 11.73 -14.82
C LEU A 58 1.59 10.53 -15.70
N LEU A 59 0.99 9.48 -15.14
CA LEU A 59 0.56 8.31 -15.91
C LEU A 59 -0.58 8.62 -16.88
N LEU A 60 -1.48 9.54 -16.52
CA LEU A 60 -2.52 10.04 -17.41
C LEU A 60 -1.89 10.82 -18.58
N TYR A 61 -0.94 11.72 -18.30
CA TYR A 61 -0.20 12.43 -19.33
C TYR A 61 0.55 11.45 -20.25
N TYR A 62 1.26 10.48 -19.68
CA TYR A 62 1.93 9.41 -20.40
C TYR A 62 0.98 8.65 -21.32
N GLY A 63 -0.18 8.23 -20.81
CA GLY A 63 -1.22 7.57 -21.58
C GLY A 63 -1.75 8.43 -22.72
N LEU A 64 -2.01 9.72 -22.50
CA LEU A 64 -2.53 10.64 -23.51
C LEU A 64 -1.55 10.87 -24.66
N ILE A 65 -0.24 10.91 -24.39
CA ILE A 65 0.77 11.08 -25.45
C ILE A 65 1.18 9.76 -26.12
N LYS A 66 0.87 8.62 -25.48
CA LYS A 66 1.12 7.28 -26.01
C LYS A 66 -0.06 6.83 -26.87
N THR A 67 0.23 6.24 -28.03
CA THR A 67 -0.81 5.64 -28.88
C THR A 67 -1.41 4.40 -28.22
N ASN A 68 -2.74 4.22 -28.31
CA ASN A 68 -3.47 3.01 -27.87
C ASN A 68 -3.32 2.68 -26.37
N ALA A 69 -3.36 3.69 -25.50
CA ALA A 69 -3.15 3.54 -24.05
C ALA A 69 -4.44 3.69 -23.21
N VAL A 70 -5.61 3.37 -23.78
CA VAL A 70 -6.94 3.64 -23.17
C VAL A 70 -7.04 3.08 -21.75
N LEU A 71 -6.53 1.87 -21.49
CA LEU A 71 -6.61 1.25 -20.16
C LEU A 71 -5.75 1.96 -19.11
N ILE A 72 -4.62 2.57 -19.51
CA ILE A 72 -3.79 3.41 -18.64
C ILE A 72 -4.51 4.74 -18.39
N ILE A 73 -5.08 5.34 -19.44
CA ILE A 73 -5.82 6.61 -19.36
C ILE A 73 -7.02 6.46 -18.41
N SER A 74 -7.83 5.41 -18.58
CA SER A 74 -9.07 5.21 -17.81
C SER A 74 -8.80 5.15 -16.31
N ILE A 75 -7.89 4.28 -15.87
CA ILE A 75 -7.65 4.11 -14.44
C ILE A 75 -7.04 5.35 -13.79
N ASN A 76 -6.15 6.05 -14.49
CA ASN A 76 -5.48 7.23 -13.94
C ASN A 76 -6.39 8.45 -13.97
N ALA A 77 -7.28 8.57 -14.95
CA ALA A 77 -8.34 9.57 -14.94
C ALA A 77 -9.29 9.37 -13.74
N ILE A 78 -9.73 8.13 -13.49
CA ILE A 78 -10.53 7.79 -12.31
C ILE A 78 -9.76 8.08 -11.02
N GLY A 79 -8.48 7.66 -10.95
CA GLY A 79 -7.60 7.93 -9.82
C GLY A 79 -7.47 9.43 -9.52
N CYS A 80 -7.25 10.25 -10.54
CA CYS A 80 -7.22 11.71 -10.38
C CYS A 80 -8.53 12.25 -9.76
N VAL A 81 -9.69 11.78 -10.23
CA VAL A 81 -10.99 12.21 -9.69
C VAL A 81 -11.14 11.81 -8.22
N ILE A 82 -10.79 10.57 -7.87
CA ILE A 82 -10.88 10.05 -6.50
C ILE A 82 -9.93 10.82 -5.57
N GLU A 83 -8.68 11.01 -5.96
CA GLU A 83 -7.68 11.71 -5.14
C GLU A 83 -8.01 13.20 -4.97
N ILE A 84 -8.55 13.86 -6.01
CA ILE A 84 -9.07 15.22 -5.90
C ILE A 84 -10.22 15.27 -4.89
N ALA A 85 -11.14 14.30 -4.93
CA ALA A 85 -12.24 14.23 -3.96
C ALA A 85 -11.73 14.05 -2.52
N TYR A 86 -10.74 13.19 -2.31
CA TYR A 86 -10.08 13.02 -1.01
C TYR A 86 -9.40 14.29 -0.52
N ILE A 87 -8.60 14.94 -1.38
CA ILE A 87 -7.96 16.22 -1.07
C ILE A 87 -9.01 17.29 -0.71
N PHE A 88 -10.11 17.36 -1.43
CA PHE A 88 -11.19 18.31 -1.16
C PHE A 88 -11.86 18.06 0.19
N VAL A 89 -12.20 16.81 0.51
CA VAL A 89 -12.79 16.45 1.82
C VAL A 89 -11.79 16.76 2.95
N PHE A 90 -10.50 16.42 2.78
CA PHE A 90 -9.48 16.76 3.77
C PHE A 90 -9.41 18.27 3.98
N TRP A 91 -9.31 19.04 2.90
CA TRP A 91 -9.21 20.49 2.95
C TRP A 91 -10.42 21.13 3.64
N PHE A 92 -11.62 20.59 3.46
CA PHE A 92 -12.82 21.12 4.10
C PHE A 92 -12.74 21.00 5.64
N TYR A 93 -12.33 19.85 6.15
CA TYR A 93 -12.33 19.53 7.60
C TYR A 93 -11.00 19.76 8.34
N ALA A 94 -9.93 20.07 7.62
CA ALA A 94 -8.61 20.30 8.22
C ALA A 94 -8.52 21.64 8.98
N THR A 95 -7.55 21.75 9.88
CA THR A 95 -7.24 23.02 10.57
C THR A 95 -6.66 24.06 9.60
N LYS A 96 -6.75 25.36 9.91
CA LYS A 96 -6.17 26.43 9.07
C LYS A 96 -4.71 26.17 8.70
N LYS A 97 -3.90 25.71 9.67
CA LYS A 97 -2.48 25.40 9.45
C LYS A 97 -2.29 24.25 8.46
N GLU A 98 -3.08 23.18 8.58
CA GLU A 98 -3.04 22.04 7.66
C GLU A 98 -3.55 22.40 6.27
N LYS A 99 -4.60 23.23 6.14
CA LYS A 99 -5.12 23.70 4.85
C LYS A 99 -4.05 24.45 4.06
N VAL A 100 -3.31 25.36 4.71
CA VAL A 100 -2.22 26.10 4.07
C VAL A 100 -1.11 25.15 3.61
N LYS A 101 -0.70 24.20 4.45
CA LYS A 101 0.31 23.19 4.08
C LYS A 101 -0.15 22.31 2.93
N LEU A 102 -1.39 21.85 2.95
CA LEU A 102 -2.00 21.06 1.88
C LEU A 102 -2.00 21.84 0.56
N LEU A 103 -2.52 23.06 0.56
CA LEU A 103 -2.56 23.90 -0.65
C LEU A 103 -1.17 24.19 -1.19
N ALA A 104 -0.19 24.47 -0.33
CA ALA A 104 1.20 24.65 -0.73
C ALA A 104 1.78 23.38 -1.40
N PHE A 105 1.52 22.20 -0.82
CA PHE A 105 1.96 20.92 -1.38
C PHE A 105 1.27 20.59 -2.72
N VAL A 106 -0.04 20.84 -2.83
CA VAL A 106 -0.80 20.66 -4.08
C VAL A 106 -0.26 21.60 -5.16
N ALA A 107 -0.06 22.89 -4.84
CA ALA A 107 0.50 23.86 -5.77
C ALA A 107 1.91 23.45 -6.22
N LEU A 108 2.77 23.04 -5.29
CA LEU A 108 4.14 22.65 -5.61
C LEU A 108 4.20 21.41 -6.51
N LEU A 109 3.54 20.31 -6.13
CA LEU A 109 3.66 19.04 -6.85
C LEU A 109 2.72 18.95 -8.06
N ASN A 110 1.42 19.19 -7.86
CA ASN A 110 0.39 18.88 -8.86
C ASN A 110 0.15 20.02 -9.86
N VAL A 111 0.61 21.24 -9.56
CA VAL A 111 0.49 22.39 -10.47
C VAL A 111 1.86 22.76 -11.03
N ILE A 112 2.80 23.16 -10.17
CA ILE A 112 4.11 23.68 -10.60
C ILE A 112 4.98 22.56 -11.17
N ALA A 113 5.25 21.49 -10.41
CA ALA A 113 6.13 20.42 -10.88
C ALA A 113 5.52 19.65 -12.05
N PHE A 114 4.23 19.31 -11.98
CA PHE A 114 3.53 18.66 -13.11
C PHE A 114 3.49 19.57 -14.35
N GLY A 115 3.12 20.84 -14.18
CA GLY A 115 3.12 21.82 -15.27
C GLY A 115 4.50 22.00 -15.89
N LEU A 116 5.56 22.04 -15.09
CA LEU A 116 6.94 22.10 -15.56
C LEU A 116 7.32 20.85 -16.37
N VAL A 117 6.93 19.65 -15.93
CA VAL A 117 7.12 18.41 -16.69
C VAL A 117 6.43 18.50 -18.04
N VAL A 118 5.15 18.90 -18.08
CA VAL A 118 4.39 19.02 -19.33
C VAL A 118 5.03 20.05 -20.26
N VAL A 119 5.27 21.28 -19.78
CA VAL A 119 5.86 22.36 -20.58
C VAL A 119 7.24 21.96 -21.09
N SER A 120 8.14 21.54 -20.21
CA SER A 120 9.51 21.18 -20.59
C SER A 120 9.56 20.05 -21.61
N THR A 121 8.73 19.01 -21.45
CA THR A 121 8.71 17.89 -22.41
C THR A 121 8.08 18.26 -23.75
N LEU A 122 7.10 19.17 -23.79
CA LEU A 122 6.54 19.71 -25.03
C LEU A 122 7.56 20.54 -25.81
N PHE A 123 8.39 21.34 -25.13
CA PHE A 123 9.44 22.14 -25.77
C PHE A 123 10.68 21.32 -26.15
N ALA A 124 11.13 20.41 -25.29
CA ALA A 124 12.39 19.69 -25.45
C ALA A 124 12.29 18.42 -26.33
N SER A 125 11.09 17.88 -26.57
CA SER A 125 10.94 16.58 -27.24
C SER A 125 9.65 16.46 -28.05
N ARG A 126 9.65 15.57 -29.06
CA ARG A 126 8.50 15.32 -29.94
C ARG A 126 8.29 13.82 -30.16
N GLY A 127 7.05 13.43 -30.45
CA GLY A 127 6.68 12.06 -30.81
C GLY A 127 7.19 11.00 -29.83
N ALA A 128 7.82 9.94 -30.35
CA ALA A 128 8.32 8.82 -29.55
C ALA A 128 9.35 9.20 -28.49
N LYS A 129 10.21 10.21 -28.74
CA LYS A 129 11.19 10.69 -27.75
C LYS A 129 10.50 11.24 -26.50
N ARG A 130 9.39 11.96 -26.69
CA ARG A 130 8.57 12.50 -25.58
C ARG A 130 7.94 11.37 -24.76
N VAL A 131 7.40 10.36 -25.42
CA VAL A 131 6.83 9.18 -24.75
C VAL A 131 7.89 8.47 -23.90
N VAL A 132 9.11 8.30 -24.41
CA VAL A 132 10.21 7.67 -23.65
C VAL A 132 10.63 8.51 -22.45
N LEU A 133 10.78 9.83 -22.61
CA LEU A 133 11.17 10.74 -21.53
C LEU A 133 10.14 10.73 -20.39
N VAL A 134 8.86 10.94 -20.72
CA VAL A 134 7.77 10.94 -19.74
C VAL A 134 7.59 9.56 -19.12
N GLY A 135 7.76 8.49 -19.91
CA GLY A 135 7.70 7.11 -19.41
C GLY A 135 8.74 6.83 -18.32
N TRP A 136 9.98 7.30 -18.49
CA TRP A 136 10.99 7.19 -17.44
C TRP A 136 10.64 8.01 -16.20
N MET A 137 10.12 9.23 -16.37
CA MET A 137 9.65 10.03 -15.23
C MET A 137 8.55 9.31 -14.45
N CYS A 138 7.57 8.73 -15.15
CA CYS A 138 6.51 7.92 -14.53
C CYS A 138 7.09 6.71 -13.80
N ALA A 139 8.04 6.00 -14.41
CA ALA A 139 8.66 4.83 -13.80
C ALA A 139 9.39 5.18 -12.51
N VAL A 140 10.15 6.27 -12.48
CA VAL A 140 10.84 6.74 -11.27
C VAL A 140 9.83 7.13 -10.19
N VAL A 141 8.81 7.93 -10.52
CA VAL A 141 7.79 8.35 -9.54
C VAL A 141 7.03 7.14 -8.99
N ASN A 142 6.65 6.18 -9.83
CA ASN A 142 6.01 4.93 -9.41
C ASN A 142 6.89 4.07 -8.48
N VAL A 143 8.21 4.15 -8.59
CA VAL A 143 9.10 3.47 -7.63
C VAL A 143 9.17 4.26 -6.32
N LEU A 144 9.23 5.60 -6.39
CA LEU A 144 9.34 6.46 -5.21
C LEU A 144 8.10 6.37 -4.30
N VAL A 145 6.90 6.10 -4.83
CA VAL A 145 5.69 5.93 -4.00
C VAL A 145 5.79 4.74 -3.04
N PHE A 146 6.67 3.76 -3.30
CA PHE A 146 6.92 2.65 -2.36
C PHE A 146 7.63 3.07 -1.07
N ALA A 147 8.11 4.31 -0.95
CA ALA A 147 8.68 4.84 0.28
C ALA A 147 7.70 4.76 1.47
N ALA A 148 6.40 4.98 1.23
CA ALA A 148 5.39 4.87 2.28
C ALA A 148 5.20 3.42 2.77
N PRO A 149 4.93 2.42 1.90
CA PRO A 149 4.96 1.01 2.29
C PRO A 149 6.24 0.59 3.01
N LEU A 150 7.41 1.02 2.56
CA LEU A 150 8.70 0.72 3.21
C LEU A 150 8.77 1.29 4.64
N SER A 151 8.28 2.50 4.85
CA SER A 151 8.17 3.11 6.18
C SER A 151 7.26 2.30 7.11
N ILE A 152 6.13 1.80 6.59
CA ILE A 152 5.22 0.92 7.35
C ILE A 152 5.89 -0.41 7.67
N MET A 153 6.59 -1.05 6.72
CA MET A 153 7.36 -2.28 6.96
C MET A 153 8.40 -2.06 8.07
N ARG A 154 9.13 -0.94 8.04
CA ARG A 154 10.07 -0.57 9.11
C ARG A 154 9.36 -0.41 10.45
N LYS A 155 8.18 0.19 10.48
CA LYS A 155 7.36 0.32 11.69
C LYS A 155 6.97 -1.06 12.24
N VAL A 156 6.46 -1.96 11.40
CA VAL A 156 6.11 -3.35 11.78
C VAL A 156 7.32 -4.09 12.38
N ILE A 157 8.50 -3.97 11.77
CA ILE A 157 9.73 -4.62 12.28
C ILE A 157 10.12 -4.09 13.67
N LYS A 158 10.00 -2.77 13.88
CA LYS A 158 10.33 -2.10 15.15
C LYS A 158 9.30 -2.40 16.25
N THR A 159 8.00 -2.36 15.92
CA THR A 159 6.93 -2.54 16.89
C THR A 159 6.54 -4.00 17.09
N LYS A 160 7.06 -4.91 16.26
CA LYS A 160 6.68 -6.33 16.24
C LYS A 160 5.16 -6.54 16.08
N SER A 161 4.46 -5.58 15.47
CA SER A 161 3.00 -5.58 15.34
C SER A 161 2.58 -5.23 13.92
N VAL A 162 1.64 -6.01 13.38
CA VAL A 162 1.09 -5.88 12.02
C VAL A 162 -0.16 -4.99 11.94
N GLU A 163 -0.49 -4.27 13.02
CA GLU A 163 -1.69 -3.42 13.11
C GLU A 163 -1.80 -2.39 11.97
N PHE A 164 -0.67 -1.88 11.50
CA PHE A 164 -0.59 -0.88 10.44
C PHE A 164 -0.45 -1.48 9.03
N MET A 165 -0.49 -2.81 8.89
CA MET A 165 -0.29 -3.53 7.63
C MET A 165 -1.39 -4.58 7.44
N PRO A 166 -2.58 -4.19 6.93
CA PRO A 166 -3.64 -5.14 6.64
C PRO A 166 -3.24 -6.10 5.50
N LEU A 167 -3.52 -7.39 5.69
CA LEU A 167 -3.19 -8.45 4.72
C LEU A 167 -3.93 -8.25 3.40
N ASP A 168 -5.23 -7.92 3.46
CA ASP A 168 -6.08 -7.76 2.29
C ASP A 168 -5.56 -6.67 1.34
N LEU A 169 -5.07 -5.56 1.91
CA LEU A 169 -4.44 -4.50 1.13
C LEU A 169 -3.16 -4.99 0.44
N SER A 170 -2.33 -5.76 1.16
CA SER A 170 -1.09 -6.30 0.60
C SER A 170 -1.37 -7.27 -0.57
N LEU A 171 -2.42 -8.10 -0.44
CA LEU A 171 -2.87 -8.98 -1.52
C LEU A 171 -3.40 -8.19 -2.73
N CYS A 172 -4.25 -7.18 -2.51
CA CYS A 172 -4.73 -6.31 -3.59
C CYS A 172 -3.58 -5.60 -4.31
N LEU A 173 -2.55 -5.14 -3.57
CA LEU A 173 -1.37 -4.51 -4.16
C LEU A 173 -0.54 -5.49 -5.01
N ILE A 174 -0.38 -6.74 -4.57
CA ILE A 174 0.28 -7.78 -5.38
C ILE A 174 -0.51 -8.07 -6.65
N LEU A 175 -1.82 -8.22 -6.56
CA LEU A 175 -2.68 -8.47 -7.72
C LEU A 175 -2.64 -7.29 -8.70
N CYS A 176 -2.69 -6.06 -8.18
CA CYS A 176 -2.54 -4.85 -8.97
C CYS A 176 -1.18 -4.82 -9.69
N ALA A 177 -0.08 -5.04 -8.95
CA ALA A 177 1.26 -5.07 -9.52
C ALA A 177 1.41 -6.18 -10.59
N THR A 178 0.90 -7.37 -10.31
CA THR A 178 0.97 -8.52 -11.23
C THR A 178 0.21 -8.24 -12.53
N THR A 179 -1.01 -7.70 -12.44
CA THR A 179 -1.85 -7.42 -13.61
C THR A 179 -1.26 -6.30 -14.47
N TRP A 180 -0.76 -5.22 -13.86
CA TRP A 180 -0.10 -4.14 -14.60
C TRP A 180 1.25 -4.53 -15.17
N PHE A 181 2.01 -5.40 -14.49
CA PHE A 181 3.22 -6.01 -15.04
C PHE A 181 2.92 -6.82 -16.30
N LEU A 182 1.97 -7.76 -16.21
CA LEU A 182 1.57 -8.61 -17.35
C LEU A 182 0.98 -7.79 -18.49
N TYR A 183 0.17 -6.77 -18.18
CA TYR A 183 -0.30 -5.81 -19.17
C TYR A 183 0.87 -5.13 -19.89
N GLY A 184 1.82 -4.57 -19.14
CA GLY A 184 3.01 -3.90 -19.68
C GLY A 184 3.83 -4.82 -20.57
N LEU A 185 4.00 -6.09 -20.20
CA LEU A 185 4.65 -7.09 -21.06
C LEU A 185 3.87 -7.32 -22.36
N CYS A 186 2.55 -7.48 -22.29
CA CYS A 186 1.72 -7.74 -23.48
C CYS A 186 1.75 -6.59 -24.50
N VAL A 187 1.88 -5.34 -24.03
CA VAL A 187 1.96 -4.15 -24.88
C VAL A 187 3.40 -3.66 -25.13
N ASN A 188 4.41 -4.43 -24.72
CA ASN A 188 5.83 -4.08 -24.80
C ASN A 188 6.16 -2.70 -24.18
N ASP A 189 5.52 -2.38 -23.05
CA ASP A 189 5.69 -1.15 -22.31
C ASP A 189 6.47 -1.37 -21.03
N LYS A 190 7.79 -1.19 -21.13
CA LYS A 190 8.70 -1.30 -19.98
C LYS A 190 8.46 -0.25 -18.89
N PHE A 191 7.89 0.90 -19.22
CA PHE A 191 7.64 1.97 -18.26
C PHE A 191 6.50 1.63 -17.31
N ILE A 192 5.59 0.76 -17.75
CA ILE A 192 4.55 0.16 -16.93
C ILE A 192 5.06 -1.15 -16.30
N ALA A 193 5.75 -2.01 -17.05
CA ALA A 193 6.17 -3.32 -16.53
C ALA A 193 7.19 -3.22 -15.39
N VAL A 194 8.26 -2.43 -15.54
CA VAL A 194 9.39 -2.44 -14.59
C VAL A 194 9.00 -1.96 -13.19
N PRO A 195 8.31 -0.83 -12.99
CA PRO A 195 7.90 -0.40 -11.65
C PRO A 195 6.97 -1.40 -10.96
N ASN A 196 6.18 -2.14 -11.73
CA ASN A 196 5.27 -3.14 -11.18
C ASN A 196 5.99 -4.42 -10.74
N VAL A 197 7.17 -4.75 -11.28
CA VAL A 197 8.04 -5.79 -10.70
C VAL A 197 8.50 -5.38 -9.30
N VAL A 198 8.88 -4.11 -9.13
CA VAL A 198 9.26 -3.57 -7.82
C VAL A 198 8.07 -3.63 -6.86
N GLY A 199 6.88 -3.22 -7.30
CA GLY A 199 5.65 -3.30 -6.51
C GLY A 199 5.29 -4.73 -6.10
N PHE A 200 5.45 -5.70 -7.00
CA PHE A 200 5.27 -7.11 -6.70
C PHE A 200 6.23 -7.58 -5.60
N ALA A 201 7.53 -7.26 -5.73
CA ALA A 201 8.54 -7.62 -4.73
C ALA A 201 8.23 -7.01 -3.35
N PHE A 202 7.80 -5.74 -3.31
CA PHE A 202 7.35 -5.10 -2.07
C PHE A 202 6.13 -5.80 -1.48
N GLY A 203 5.14 -6.14 -2.29
CA GLY A 203 3.95 -6.85 -1.84
C GLY A 203 4.29 -8.21 -1.22
N ILE A 204 5.15 -9.00 -1.86
CA ILE A 204 5.64 -10.27 -1.30
C ILE A 204 6.35 -10.03 0.04
N ALA A 205 7.22 -9.03 0.12
CA ALA A 205 7.91 -8.70 1.36
C ALA A 205 6.92 -8.29 2.47
N GLN A 206 5.83 -7.58 2.14
CA GLN A 206 4.76 -7.25 3.09
C GLN A 206 4.07 -8.52 3.62
N ILE A 207 3.74 -9.49 2.76
CA ILE A 207 3.16 -10.77 3.20
C ILE A 207 4.12 -11.54 4.11
N CYS A 208 5.39 -11.67 3.73
CA CYS A 208 6.38 -12.36 4.55
C CYS A 208 6.53 -11.74 5.95
N LEU A 209 6.57 -10.41 6.02
CA LEU A 209 6.61 -9.71 7.31
C LEU A 209 5.32 -9.88 8.11
N TYR A 210 4.17 -9.86 7.45
CA TYR A 210 2.88 -10.06 8.10
C TYR A 210 2.80 -11.43 8.77
N LEU A 211 3.16 -12.51 8.05
CA LEU A 211 3.15 -13.86 8.58
C LEU A 211 4.07 -14.00 9.80
N LYS A 212 5.33 -13.54 9.66
CA LYS A 212 6.34 -13.59 10.72
C LYS A 212 5.91 -12.91 12.03
N TYR A 213 5.36 -11.70 11.95
CA TYR A 213 5.02 -10.93 13.16
C TYR A 213 3.61 -11.21 13.69
N LYS A 214 2.70 -11.76 12.88
CA LYS A 214 1.41 -12.25 13.37
C LYS A 214 1.58 -13.47 14.28
N GLU A 215 2.49 -14.37 13.94
CA GLU A 215 2.79 -15.58 14.74
C GLU A 215 3.48 -15.22 16.05
N SER A 216 4.51 -14.36 16.02
CA SER A 216 5.20 -13.90 17.23
C SER A 216 4.25 -13.21 18.24
N LYS A 217 3.25 -12.45 17.75
CA LYS A 217 2.22 -11.87 18.63
C LYS A 217 1.37 -12.95 19.30
N LYS A 218 0.98 -14.01 18.58
CA LYS A 218 0.19 -15.13 19.15
C LYS A 218 0.98 -15.88 20.21
N GLU A 219 2.26 -16.16 19.98
CA GLU A 219 3.14 -16.82 20.96
C GLU A 219 3.26 -15.97 22.24
N SER A 220 3.54 -14.67 22.10
CA SER A 220 3.66 -13.77 23.26
C SER A 220 2.38 -13.61 24.07
N ASP A 221 1.20 -13.71 23.43
CA ASP A 221 -0.10 -13.60 24.11
C ASP A 221 -0.51 -14.93 24.76
N ASN A 222 -0.08 -16.07 24.19
CA ASN A 222 -0.24 -17.40 24.80
C ASN A 222 0.66 -17.58 26.03
N ASP A 223 1.92 -17.14 25.98
CA ASP A 223 2.84 -17.20 27.11
C ASP A 223 2.39 -16.33 28.29
N ARG A 224 1.67 -15.23 28.02
CA ARG A 224 1.08 -14.36 29.06
C ARG A 224 -0.20 -14.92 29.69
N LYS A 225 -0.90 -15.83 28.99
CA LYS A 225 -2.17 -16.42 29.45
C LYS A 225 -2.01 -17.79 30.12
N SER A 226 -0.83 -18.39 30.05
CA SER A 226 -0.52 -19.59 30.83
C SER A 226 -0.31 -19.20 32.30
N PRO A 227 -1.04 -19.78 33.27
CA PRO A 227 -0.79 -19.50 34.67
C PRO A 227 0.63 -19.97 34.98
N LYS A 228 1.46 -19.09 35.53
CA LYS A 228 2.73 -19.46 36.15
C LYS A 228 2.40 -20.54 37.18
N GLY A 229 2.70 -21.80 36.85
CA GLY A 229 2.54 -22.92 37.76
C GLY A 229 3.25 -22.58 39.06
N GLU A 230 2.49 -22.56 40.15
CA GLU A 230 3.02 -22.66 41.50
C GLU A 230 3.98 -23.85 41.52
N LYS A 231 5.24 -23.56 41.84
CA LYS A 231 6.19 -24.61 42.19
C LYS A 231 5.63 -25.33 43.42
N ASN A 232 5.21 -26.58 43.23
CA ASN A 232 4.92 -27.50 44.33
C ASN A 232 6.19 -27.71 45.18
N GLU A 233 6.32 -26.95 46.26
CA GLU A 233 7.18 -27.27 47.42
C GLU A 233 6.34 -27.74 48.62
N GLY A 234 5.08 -28.13 48.40
CA GLY A 234 4.12 -28.49 49.45
C GLY A 234 3.62 -29.94 49.38
N LEU A 235 4.50 -30.93 49.22
CA LEU A 235 4.12 -32.33 49.47
C LEU A 235 5.32 -33.16 49.95
N GLN A 236 5.97 -32.71 51.03
CA GLN A 236 6.90 -33.51 51.83
C GLN A 236 6.37 -33.81 53.24
N ILE A 237 5.11 -33.53 53.54
CA ILE A 237 4.51 -33.74 54.86
C ILE A 237 3.22 -34.54 54.68
N CYS A 238 3.34 -35.86 54.46
CA CYS A 238 2.24 -36.79 54.76
C CYS A 238 2.68 -38.26 54.91
N ASP A 239 3.91 -38.63 54.53
CA ASP A 239 4.37 -40.03 54.66
C ASP A 239 5.07 -40.36 55.99
N GLN A 240 5.10 -39.47 56.99
CA GLN A 240 5.70 -39.75 58.30
C GLN A 240 4.72 -39.99 59.45
N VAL A 241 3.40 -40.01 59.23
CA VAL A 241 2.42 -40.22 60.31
C VAL A 241 1.70 -41.58 60.23
N ALA A 242 1.97 -42.40 59.21
CA ALA A 242 1.25 -43.68 59.00
C ALA A 242 2.06 -44.95 59.33
N SER A 243 3.13 -44.87 60.12
CA SER A 243 3.91 -46.06 60.50
C SER A 243 4.52 -45.97 61.91
N HIS A 244 3.70 -45.74 62.93
CA HIS A 244 4.00 -46.24 64.28
C HIS A 244 2.77 -46.22 65.18
N ASP A 245 1.77 -47.03 64.83
CA ASP A 245 0.77 -47.50 65.81
C ASP A 245 0.28 -48.89 65.40
N ASN A 246 1.14 -49.88 65.63
CA ASN A 246 0.72 -51.25 65.95
C ASN A 246 1.95 -52.08 66.39
N SER A 247 2.22 -52.08 67.70
CA SER A 247 2.82 -53.24 68.35
C SER A 247 2.08 -53.51 69.65
N HIS A 248 1.29 -54.58 69.62
CA HIS A 248 0.58 -55.17 70.73
C HIS A 248 1.50 -55.58 71.89
N ASN A 249 0.96 -55.36 73.08
CA ASN A 249 0.95 -56.22 74.26
C ASN A 249 1.16 -57.74 73.95
N ASN A 250 2.35 -58.27 74.23
CA ASN A 250 2.63 -59.53 74.97
C ASN A 250 4.14 -59.81 75.00
#